data_AF-A0A364LCE8-F1
#
_entry.id   AF-A0A364LCE8-F1
#
_cell.length_a   1.000
_cell.length_b   1.000
_cell.length_c   1.000
_cell.angle_alpha   90.00
_cell.angle_beta   90.00
_cell.angle_gamma   90.00
#
_symmetry.space_group_name_H-M   'P 1'
#
loop_
_entity.id
_entity.type
_entity.pdbx_description
1 polymer ?
#
loop_
_entity_poly.entity_id
_entity_poly.type
_entity_poly.pdbx_seq_one_letter_code
_entity_poly.pdbx_strand_id
1 'polypeptide(L)'
;MASSPSSTRSVQISLISYGHANGPIVQQQKPPAKYHKTLSYSIRHLPNPPRHLRVKATGLSRRLQKEFLQNDDVEAFLLKVRGEILNVVKKGGDLLSAISEGEQDENKNGESGDGDINEQPSPENTEDINIVVTICCEEGRHRSVAFVEELARRLGNLKDEDDDFPQHWQVSINVMHRDIGGNDNEGEQSLGQNQRPNKAQAKTRQRDRREKEDRLNSSSETTGNFLASNYST
;
A
#
# COMPACT_ATOMS: atom_id res chain seq x y z
N MET A 1 -29.47 20.62 30.80
CA MET A 1 -29.59 19.59 29.75
C MET A 1 -28.18 19.17 29.40
N ALA A 2 -27.76 17.97 29.80
CA ALA A 2 -26.44 17.45 29.48
C ALA A 2 -26.50 16.83 28.08
N SER A 3 -25.84 17.44 27.11
CA SER A 3 -25.62 16.90 25.77
C SER A 3 -24.82 15.61 25.89
N SER A 4 -25.38 14.49 25.41
CA SER A 4 -24.70 13.20 25.33
C SER A 4 -23.37 13.35 24.57
N PRO A 5 -22.27 12.70 25.00
CA PRO A 5 -21.03 12.72 24.26
C PRO A 5 -21.27 12.05 22.91
N SER A 6 -21.24 12.83 21.82
CA SER A 6 -21.20 12.27 20.47
C SER A 6 -19.94 11.41 20.38
N SER A 7 -20.12 10.10 20.22
CA SER A 7 -18.99 9.18 20.07
C SER A 7 -18.17 9.57 18.84
N THR A 8 -16.97 10.08 19.06
CA THR A 8 -16.04 10.44 17.98
C THR A 8 -15.64 9.17 17.24
N ARG A 9 -15.90 9.12 15.93
CA ARG A 9 -15.53 7.97 15.11
C ARG A 9 -14.04 8.01 14.78
N SER A 10 -13.38 6.87 14.76
CA SER A 10 -11.94 6.78 14.51
C SER A 10 -11.63 6.13 13.15
N VAL A 11 -10.72 6.75 12.39
CA VAL A 11 -10.21 6.21 11.13
C VAL A 11 -8.71 6.08 11.20
N GLN A 12 -8.21 4.90 10.87
CA GLN A 12 -6.80 4.69 10.61
C GLN A 12 -6.53 4.48 9.13
N ILE A 13 -5.56 5.22 8.61
CA ILE A 13 -5.07 5.08 7.26
C ILE A 13 -3.60 4.66 7.34
N SER A 14 -3.29 3.44 6.91
CA SER A 14 -1.91 2.95 6.79
C SER A 14 -1.44 3.07 5.34
N LEU A 15 -0.47 3.94 5.07
CA LEU A 15 0.13 4.13 3.75
C LEU A 15 1.46 3.37 3.68
N ILE A 16 1.55 2.41 2.76
CA ILE A 16 2.71 1.50 2.65
C ILE A 16 3.34 1.64 1.27
N SER A 17 4.57 2.12 1.21
CA SER A 17 5.33 2.16 -0.04
C SER A 17 6.19 0.91 -0.20
N TYR A 18 6.23 0.33 -1.40
CA TYR A 18 7.05 -0.85 -1.66
C TYR A 18 7.52 -1.01 -3.12
N GLY A 19 8.42 -1.95 -3.34
CA GLY A 19 9.02 -2.32 -4.62
C GLY A 19 8.43 -3.62 -5.13
N HIS A 20 7.91 -3.58 -6.36
CA HIS A 20 7.37 -4.75 -7.04
C HIS A 20 8.40 -5.88 -7.14
N ALA A 21 9.69 -5.55 -7.35
CA ALA A 21 10.77 -6.52 -7.44
C ALA A 21 10.97 -7.34 -6.15
N ASN A 22 10.53 -6.83 -5.00
CA ASN A 22 10.65 -7.48 -3.69
C ASN A 22 9.35 -8.20 -3.26
N GLY A 23 8.39 -8.35 -4.17
CA GLY A 23 7.12 -9.05 -3.94
C GLY A 23 6.00 -8.18 -3.35
N PRO A 24 4.77 -8.70 -3.24
CA PRO A 24 3.62 -7.98 -2.68
C PRO A 24 3.75 -7.79 -1.16
N ILE A 25 2.93 -6.91 -0.59
CA ILE A 25 2.77 -6.78 0.87
C ILE A 25 1.90 -7.93 1.36
N VAL A 26 2.44 -8.76 2.26
CA VAL A 26 1.66 -9.73 3.02
C VAL A 26 1.19 -9.03 4.29
N GLN A 27 -0.11 -8.74 4.36
CA GLN A 27 -0.69 -8.04 5.50
C GLN A 27 -0.77 -9.01 6.68
N GLN A 28 -0.06 -8.69 7.77
CA GLN A 28 -0.24 -9.38 9.04
C GLN A 28 -1.60 -8.96 9.62
N GLN A 29 -2.36 -9.92 10.13
CA GLN A 29 -3.71 -9.71 10.66
C GLN A 29 -3.64 -8.68 11.79
N LYS A 30 -4.24 -7.51 11.58
CA LYS A 30 -4.49 -6.50 12.62
C LYS A 30 -5.80 -6.82 13.35
N PRO A 31 -6.01 -6.31 14.59
CA PRO A 31 -7.27 -6.48 15.30
C PRO A 31 -8.47 -6.04 14.44
N PRO A 32 -9.66 -6.61 14.67
CA PRO A 32 -10.82 -6.33 13.84
C PRO A 32 -11.28 -4.88 14.01
N ALA A 33 -11.03 -4.05 13.00
CA ALA A 33 -11.79 -2.83 12.79
C ALA A 33 -13.19 -3.21 12.29
N LYS A 34 -14.22 -2.42 12.63
CA LYS A 34 -15.59 -2.70 12.18
C LYS A 34 -15.72 -2.64 10.66
N TYR A 35 -14.94 -1.78 10.02
CA TYR A 35 -14.79 -1.73 8.57
C TYR A 35 -13.32 -1.78 8.18
N HIS A 36 -12.97 -2.69 7.27
CA HIS A 36 -11.62 -2.84 6.75
C HIS A 36 -11.59 -2.77 5.22
N LYS A 37 -10.65 -2.00 4.67
CA LYS A 37 -10.44 -1.94 3.22
C LYS A 37 -8.96 -1.82 2.86
N THR A 38 -8.51 -2.67 1.94
CA THR A 38 -7.18 -2.55 1.33
C THR A 38 -7.29 -2.01 -0.11
N LEU A 39 -6.49 -0.99 -0.43
CA LEU A 39 -6.33 -0.39 -1.74
C LEU A 39 -4.88 -0.60 -2.20
N SER A 40 -4.68 -1.05 -3.45
CA SER A 40 -3.34 -1.37 -3.96
C SER A 40 -3.11 -0.73 -5.32
N TYR A 41 -2.05 0.06 -5.44
CA TYR A 41 -1.74 0.83 -6.64
C TYR A 41 -0.33 0.53 -7.17
N SER A 42 -0.21 0.34 -8.49
CA SER A 42 1.09 0.31 -9.17
C SER A 42 1.32 1.62 -9.92
N ILE A 43 2.33 2.37 -9.49
CA ILE A 43 2.70 3.66 -10.10
C ILE A 43 3.90 3.53 -11.04
N ARG A 44 4.16 2.32 -11.55
CA ARG A 44 5.28 2.06 -12.47
C ARG A 44 5.14 2.75 -13.82
N HIS A 45 3.91 3.09 -14.19
CA HIS A 45 3.57 3.84 -15.39
C HIS A 45 3.89 5.34 -15.27
N LEU A 46 4.03 5.87 -14.05
CA LEU A 46 4.37 7.28 -13.83
C LEU A 46 5.84 7.57 -14.18
N PRO A 47 6.17 8.81 -14.58
CA PRO A 47 7.52 9.19 -14.98
C PRO A 47 8.55 8.89 -13.90
N ASN A 48 9.74 8.48 -14.34
CA ASN A 48 10.85 8.23 -13.42
C ASN A 48 11.55 9.54 -13.08
N PRO A 49 11.89 9.78 -11.80
CA PRO A 49 12.73 10.90 -11.43
C PRO A 49 14.09 10.87 -12.17
N PRO A 50 14.72 12.04 -12.40
CA PRO A 50 16.01 12.13 -13.07
C PRO A 50 17.06 11.18 -12.48
N ARG A 51 17.81 10.49 -13.35
CA ARG A 51 18.77 9.44 -12.94
C ARG A 51 19.78 9.94 -11.91
N HIS A 52 20.28 11.17 -12.05
CA HIS A 52 21.29 11.73 -11.16
C HIS A 52 20.77 11.93 -9.72
N LEU A 53 19.46 12.09 -9.53
CA LEU A 53 18.82 12.13 -8.20
C LEU A 53 18.61 10.74 -7.64
N ARG A 54 18.12 9.80 -8.47
CA ARG A 54 17.85 8.41 -8.04
C ARG A 54 19.08 7.67 -7.52
N VAL A 55 20.27 8.00 -8.02
CA VAL A 55 21.52 7.37 -7.56
C VAL A 55 21.89 7.83 -6.14
N LYS A 56 21.56 9.08 -5.77
CA LYS A 56 22.05 9.71 -4.54
C LYS A 56 21.00 9.81 -3.43
N ALA A 57 19.72 9.69 -3.77
CA ALA A 57 18.62 9.97 -2.87
C ALA A 57 17.52 8.92 -2.95
N THR A 58 16.69 8.87 -1.91
CA THR A 58 15.42 8.15 -1.84
C THR A 58 14.26 9.13 -2.07
N GLY A 59 13.03 8.60 -2.11
CA GLY A 59 11.82 9.41 -2.20
C GLY A 59 11.54 10.31 -0.99
N LEU A 60 12.34 10.24 0.07
CA LEU A 60 12.28 11.16 1.22
C LEU A 60 12.98 12.49 0.94
N SER A 61 13.90 12.52 -0.04
CA SER A 61 14.62 13.75 -0.37
C SER A 61 13.69 14.78 -0.99
N ARG A 62 13.64 15.98 -0.40
CA ARG A 62 12.86 17.13 -0.91
C ARG A 62 13.16 17.47 -2.37
N ARG A 63 14.43 17.36 -2.78
CA ARG A 63 14.83 17.61 -4.18
C ARG A 63 14.24 16.57 -5.13
N LEU A 64 14.24 15.29 -4.75
CA LEU A 64 13.64 14.24 -5.56
C LEU A 64 12.12 14.36 -5.58
N GLN A 65 11.49 14.62 -4.43
CA GLN A 65 10.06 14.87 -4.32
C GLN A 65 9.62 16.01 -5.24
N LYS A 66 10.29 17.18 -5.18
CA LYS A 66 9.95 18.34 -6.01
C LYS A 66 9.93 18.01 -7.50
N GLU A 67 10.97 17.36 -8.01
CA GLU A 67 11.09 17.00 -9.43
C GLU A 67 10.06 15.95 -9.86
N PHE A 68 9.76 14.99 -8.98
CA PHE A 68 8.77 13.96 -9.27
C PHE A 68 7.34 14.50 -9.24
N LEU A 69 7.02 15.33 -8.25
CA LEU A 69 5.69 15.87 -8.00
C LEU A 69 5.32 17.06 -8.91
N GLN A 70 6.30 17.67 -9.59
CA GLN A 70 6.05 18.72 -10.58
C GLN A 70 5.33 18.19 -11.84
N ASN A 71 5.26 16.87 -12.03
CA ASN A 71 4.64 16.29 -13.20
C ASN A 71 3.11 16.15 -13.03
N ASP A 72 2.36 16.65 -14.01
CA ASP A 72 0.89 16.67 -13.98
C ASP A 72 0.26 15.27 -13.91
N ASP A 73 0.87 14.24 -14.51
CA ASP A 73 0.35 12.87 -14.42
C ASP A 73 0.46 12.32 -12.99
N VAL A 74 1.53 12.71 -12.28
CA VAL A 74 1.74 12.34 -10.88
C VAL A 74 0.72 13.06 -9.99
N GLU A 75 0.50 14.34 -10.25
CA GLU A 75 -0.50 15.16 -9.55
C GLU A 75 -1.93 14.62 -9.76
N ALA A 76 -2.32 14.34 -11.00
CA ALA A 76 -3.61 13.77 -11.32
C ALA A 76 -3.82 12.41 -10.64
N PHE A 77 -2.78 11.57 -10.60
CA PHE A 77 -2.85 10.27 -9.92
C PHE A 77 -2.92 10.42 -8.39
N LEU A 78 -2.24 11.40 -7.79
CA LEU A 78 -2.37 11.74 -6.37
C LEU A 78 -3.81 12.13 -6.02
N LEU A 79 -4.42 13.03 -6.80
CA LEU A 79 -5.80 13.46 -6.60
C LEU A 79 -6.79 12.29 -6.72
N LYS A 80 -6.58 11.41 -7.71
CA LYS A 80 -7.38 10.20 -7.88
C LYS A 80 -7.30 9.30 -6.64
N VAL A 81 -6.09 8.96 -6.18
CA VAL A 81 -5.92 8.07 -5.02
C VAL A 81 -6.48 8.71 -3.75
N ARG A 82 -6.27 10.03 -3.54
CA ARG A 82 -6.89 10.78 -2.44
C ARG A 82 -8.42 10.65 -2.49
N GLY A 83 -9.04 10.93 -3.63
CA GLY A 83 -10.49 10.84 -3.79
C GLY A 83 -11.04 9.43 -3.54
N GLU A 84 -10.34 8.39 -3.97
CA GLU A 84 -10.73 7.00 -3.70
C GLU A 84 -10.67 6.67 -2.20
N ILE A 85 -9.65 7.13 -1.47
CA ILE A 85 -9.55 6.96 -0.01
C ILE A 85 -10.73 7.64 0.68
N LEU A 86 -11.03 8.90 0.33
CA LEU A 86 -12.16 9.63 0.91
C LEU A 86 -13.50 8.95 0.66
N ASN A 87 -13.70 8.41 -0.55
CA ASN A 87 -14.90 7.66 -0.88
C ASN A 87 -15.03 6.38 -0.02
N VAL A 88 -13.92 5.70 0.26
CA VAL A 88 -13.91 4.52 1.15
C VAL A 88 -14.26 4.90 2.58
N VAL A 89 -13.68 6.00 3.09
CA VAL A 89 -14.00 6.55 4.42
C VAL A 89 -15.50 6.83 4.52
N LYS A 90 -16.07 7.55 3.56
CA LYS A 90 -17.50 7.87 3.51
C LYS A 90 -18.38 6.61 3.51
N LYS A 91 -18.10 5.66 2.61
CA LYS A 91 -18.85 4.39 2.53
C LYS A 91 -18.81 3.58 3.82
N GLY A 92 -17.66 3.51 4.48
CA GLY A 92 -17.57 2.83 5.76
C GLY A 92 -18.35 3.57 6.85
N GLY A 93 -18.39 4.90 6.82
CA GLY A 93 -19.19 5.70 7.74
C GLY A 93 -20.70 5.51 7.57
N ASP A 94 -21.16 5.47 6.33
CA ASP A 94 -22.56 5.20 5.99
C ASP A 94 -22.97 3.81 6.47
N LEU A 95 -22.13 2.79 6.25
CA LEU A 95 -22.38 1.41 6.69
C LEU A 95 -22.46 1.30 8.22
N LEU A 96 -21.55 1.96 8.93
CA LEU A 96 -21.55 1.96 10.39
C LEU A 96 -22.77 2.68 10.98
N SER A 97 -23.27 3.71 10.29
CA SER A 97 -24.49 4.41 10.72
C SER A 97 -25.73 3.52 10.52
N ALA A 98 -25.80 2.79 9.41
CA ALA A 98 -26.91 1.84 9.15
C ALA A 98 -26.98 0.69 10.16
N ILE A 99 -25.83 0.18 10.64
CA ILE A 99 -25.79 -0.91 11.62
C ILE A 99 -26.34 -0.45 12.98
N SER A 100 -26.06 0.80 13.40
CA SER A 100 -26.54 1.32 14.69
C SER A 100 -28.04 1.62 14.73
N GLU A 101 -28.72 1.76 13.58
CA GLU A 101 -30.17 2.03 13.50
C GLU A 101 -31.01 0.74 13.38
N GLY A 102 -30.40 -0.40 13.01
CA GLY A 102 -31.10 -1.67 12.77
C GLY A 102 -31.28 -2.58 13.99
N GLU A 103 -30.64 -2.31 15.13
CA GLU A 103 -30.70 -3.17 16.33
C GLU A 103 -31.85 -2.83 17.30
N GLN A 104 -32.82 -2.01 16.90
CA GLN A 104 -33.93 -1.58 17.79
C GLN A 104 -35.29 -2.27 17.60
N ASP A 105 -35.43 -3.30 16.76
CA ASP A 105 -36.77 -3.88 16.49
C ASP A 105 -36.86 -5.42 16.48
N GLU A 106 -36.26 -6.09 17.47
CA GLU A 106 -36.72 -7.44 17.86
C GLU A 106 -36.75 -7.57 19.39
N ASN A 107 -37.84 -7.06 19.99
CA ASN A 107 -38.24 -7.49 21.32
C ASN A 107 -39.76 -7.72 21.37
N LYS A 108 -40.21 -8.93 21.04
CA LYS A 108 -41.35 -9.55 21.71
C LYS A 108 -41.14 -11.06 21.90
N ASN A 109 -41.25 -11.43 23.18
CA ASN A 109 -41.50 -12.75 23.79
C ASN A 109 -40.32 -13.67 24.10
N GLY A 110 -40.07 -13.84 25.42
CA GLY A 110 -39.47 -15.05 25.98
C GLY A 110 -38.89 -14.86 27.37
N GLU A 111 -39.69 -15.18 28.40
CA GLU A 111 -39.36 -15.15 29.84
C GLU A 111 -38.21 -16.09 30.27
N SER A 112 -37.47 -15.62 31.28
CA SER A 112 -36.88 -16.36 32.41
C SER A 112 -35.67 -17.28 32.19
N GLY A 113 -34.50 -16.82 32.66
CA GLY A 113 -33.31 -17.64 32.89
C GLY A 113 -32.23 -16.86 33.65
N ASP A 114 -32.21 -17.05 34.97
CA ASP A 114 -31.16 -16.60 35.90
C ASP A 114 -29.78 -17.16 35.48
N GLY A 115 -28.77 -16.29 35.39
CA GLY A 115 -27.49 -16.59 34.77
C GLY A 115 -26.51 -15.42 34.84
N ASP A 116 -26.11 -15.09 36.06
CA ASP A 116 -24.93 -14.28 36.39
C ASP A 116 -23.65 -14.93 35.85
N ILE A 117 -23.04 -14.37 34.78
CA ILE A 117 -21.59 -14.08 34.73
C ILE A 117 -21.35 -12.89 33.78
N ASN A 118 -20.88 -11.81 34.41
CA ASN A 118 -20.41 -10.57 33.82
C ASN A 118 -19.11 -10.77 33.02
N GLU A 119 -19.20 -10.89 31.70
CA GLU A 119 -18.09 -10.56 30.79
C GLU A 119 -18.45 -9.27 30.04
N GLN A 120 -18.09 -8.14 30.65
CA GLN A 120 -17.99 -6.89 29.92
C GLN A 120 -17.00 -7.08 28.75
N PRO A 121 -17.39 -6.86 27.48
CA PRO A 121 -16.40 -6.52 26.48
C PRO A 121 -15.84 -5.16 26.90
N SER A 122 -14.64 -5.19 27.47
CA SER A 122 -13.78 -4.01 27.59
C SER A 122 -13.83 -3.26 26.26
N PRO A 123 -14.10 -1.93 26.23
CA PRO A 123 -13.94 -1.14 25.03
C PRO A 123 -12.44 -0.98 24.77
N GLU A 124 -11.77 -2.07 24.38
CA GLU A 124 -10.50 -1.96 23.69
C GLU A 124 -10.75 -1.10 22.46
N ASN A 125 -9.90 -0.07 22.29
CA ASN A 125 -9.91 0.89 21.18
C ASN A 125 -9.90 0.19 19.81
N THR A 126 -11.06 -0.32 19.39
CA THR A 126 -11.27 -0.88 18.07
C THR A 126 -11.57 0.29 17.16
N GLU A 127 -10.67 0.52 16.22
CA GLU A 127 -10.85 1.56 15.21
C GLU A 127 -12.14 1.26 14.44
N ASP A 128 -12.96 2.29 14.19
CA ASP A 128 -14.20 2.08 13.45
C ASP A 128 -13.89 1.71 12.01
N ILE A 129 -12.86 2.36 11.44
CA ILE A 129 -12.43 2.17 10.05
C ILE A 129 -10.92 2.03 9.97
N ASN A 130 -10.47 0.95 9.32
CA ASN A 130 -9.06 0.74 8.98
C ASN A 130 -8.89 0.60 7.47
N ILE A 131 -8.16 1.54 6.88
CA ILE A 131 -7.83 1.57 5.44
C ILE A 131 -6.33 1.34 5.28
N VAL A 132 -5.96 0.34 4.48
CA VAL A 132 -4.57 0.09 4.12
C VAL A 132 -4.36 0.41 2.65
N VAL A 133 -3.46 1.33 2.35
CA VAL A 133 -3.13 1.76 1.00
C VAL A 133 -1.71 1.32 0.70
N THR A 134 -1.54 0.46 -0.29
CA THR A 134 -0.23 -0.02 -0.73
C THR A 134 0.13 0.59 -2.08
N ILE A 135 1.32 1.14 -2.20
CA ILE A 135 1.79 1.85 -3.39
C ILE A 135 3.11 1.27 -3.83
N CYS A 136 3.14 0.65 -5.02
CA CYS A 136 4.35 0.06 -5.56
C CYS A 136 4.96 0.81 -6.73
N CYS A 137 6.29 0.95 -6.68
CA CYS A 137 7.11 1.21 -7.86
C CYS A 137 7.99 -0.02 -8.13
N GLU A 138 9.02 0.10 -8.97
CA GLU A 138 9.85 -1.07 -9.32
C GLU A 138 10.71 -1.52 -8.13
N GLU A 139 11.55 -0.62 -7.59
CA GLU A 139 12.51 -0.94 -6.53
C GLU A 139 12.05 -0.53 -5.11
N GLY A 140 10.97 0.25 -4.99
CA GLY A 140 10.45 0.69 -3.68
C GLY A 140 11.19 1.84 -3.02
N ARG A 141 12.13 2.50 -3.71
CA ARG A 141 13.04 3.50 -3.12
C ARG A 141 12.75 4.96 -3.47
N HIS A 142 12.07 5.24 -4.59
CA HIS A 142 11.94 6.60 -5.14
C HIS A 142 10.48 7.02 -5.29
N ARG A 143 9.84 6.60 -6.40
CA ARG A 143 8.48 7.03 -6.78
C ARG A 143 7.47 6.69 -5.69
N SER A 144 7.46 5.44 -5.22
CA SER A 144 6.47 4.97 -4.23
C SER A 144 6.60 5.70 -2.91
N VAL A 145 7.84 5.95 -2.47
CA VAL A 145 8.15 6.67 -1.23
C VAL A 145 7.71 8.13 -1.35
N ALA A 146 8.15 8.84 -2.39
CA ALA A 146 7.79 10.25 -2.62
C ALA A 146 6.27 10.44 -2.75
N PHE A 147 5.61 9.50 -3.43
CA PHE A 147 4.15 9.53 -3.60
C PHE A 147 3.42 9.33 -2.27
N VAL A 148 3.83 8.34 -1.45
CA VAL A 148 3.22 8.06 -0.15
C VAL A 148 3.39 9.23 0.82
N GLU A 149 4.59 9.83 0.87
CA GLU A 149 4.88 11.00 1.70
C GLU A 149 3.96 12.18 1.36
N GLU A 150 3.83 12.47 0.06
CA GLU A 150 2.97 13.57 -0.39
C GLU A 150 1.49 13.28 -0.15
N LEU A 151 1.05 12.03 -0.35
CA LEU A 151 -0.31 11.62 -0.04
C LEU A 151 -0.61 11.76 1.46
N ALA A 152 0.32 11.35 2.33
CA ALA A 152 0.20 11.49 3.78
C ALA A 152 0.04 12.96 4.18
N ARG A 153 0.87 13.84 3.61
CA ARG A 153 0.82 15.29 3.84
C ARG A 153 -0.55 15.87 3.46
N ARG A 154 -1.10 15.48 2.31
CA ARG A 154 -2.42 15.97 1.83
C ARG A 154 -3.58 15.44 2.66
N LEU A 155 -3.51 14.19 3.09
CA LEU A 155 -4.52 13.60 3.98
C LEU A 155 -4.45 14.17 5.41
N GLY A 156 -3.28 14.62 5.87
CA GLY A 156 -3.14 15.29 7.16
C GLY A 156 -3.80 16.67 7.19
N ASN A 157 -3.76 17.38 6.06
CA ASN A 157 -4.36 18.70 5.89
C ASN A 157 -5.88 18.66 5.63
N LEU A 158 -6.49 17.48 5.59
CA LEU A 158 -7.89 17.32 5.22
C LEU A 158 -8.86 17.96 6.22
N LYS A 159 -8.41 18.19 7.45
CA LYS A 159 -9.19 18.87 8.50
C LYS A 159 -9.47 20.35 8.19
N ASP A 160 -8.69 20.95 7.29
CA ASP A 160 -8.69 22.40 7.11
C ASP A 160 -9.41 22.86 5.83
N GLU A 161 -9.64 21.98 4.84
CA GLU A 161 -10.10 22.41 3.50
C GLU A 161 -11.35 21.73 2.95
N ASP A 162 -11.75 20.54 3.44
CA ASP A 162 -12.89 19.80 2.89
C ASP A 162 -14.09 19.81 3.86
N ASP A 163 -15.10 20.65 3.60
CA ASP A 163 -16.39 20.71 4.33
C ASP A 163 -17.16 19.37 4.30
N ASP A 164 -16.82 18.48 3.37
CA ASP A 164 -17.44 17.17 3.18
C ASP A 164 -16.89 16.09 4.14
N PHE A 165 -15.83 16.38 4.89
CA PHE A 165 -15.32 15.44 5.89
C PHE A 165 -16.09 15.59 7.21
N PRO A 166 -16.71 14.53 7.75
CA PRO A 166 -17.57 14.69 8.90
C PRO A 166 -16.74 15.17 10.10
N GLN A 167 -17.14 16.30 10.69
CA GLN A 167 -16.45 17.03 11.76
C GLN A 167 -16.16 16.20 13.03
N HIS A 168 -16.70 14.98 13.11
CA HIS A 168 -16.59 14.05 14.23
C HIS A 168 -15.62 12.88 14.00
N TRP A 169 -14.79 12.94 12.95
CA TRP A 169 -13.88 11.84 12.59
C TRP A 169 -12.44 12.15 12.99
N GLN A 170 -11.88 11.32 13.86
CA GLN A 170 -10.47 11.36 14.20
C GLN A 170 -9.68 10.50 13.22
N VAL A 171 -8.99 11.14 12.28
CA VAL A 171 -8.10 10.47 11.31
C VAL A 171 -6.70 10.34 11.89
N SER A 172 -6.17 9.11 11.88
CA SER A 172 -4.79 8.77 12.20
C SER A 172 -4.11 8.21 10.96
N ILE A 173 -2.97 8.78 10.56
CA ILE A 173 -2.22 8.38 9.38
C ILE A 173 -0.90 7.75 9.83
N ASN A 174 -0.66 6.53 9.38
CA ASN A 174 0.60 5.82 9.58
C ASN A 174 1.30 5.62 8.25
N VAL A 175 2.57 5.98 8.16
CA VAL A 175 3.39 5.82 6.95
C VAL A 175 4.47 4.78 7.20
N MET A 176 4.58 3.84 6.27
CA MET A 176 5.60 2.79 6.31
C MET A 176 6.25 2.64 4.93
N HIS A 177 7.56 2.53 4.91
CA HIS A 177 8.29 2.24 3.68
C HIS A 177 9.06 0.93 3.81
N ARG A 178 8.64 -0.09 3.06
CA ARG A 178 9.21 -1.44 3.21
C ARG A 178 10.67 -1.52 2.79
N ASP A 179 11.03 -0.83 1.72
CA ASP A 179 12.30 -1.03 1.02
C ASP A 179 13.34 0.09 1.28
N ILE A 180 13.08 0.98 2.23
CA ILE A 180 14.06 1.93 2.77
C ILE A 180 14.17 1.69 4.28
N GLY A 181 15.39 1.47 4.78
CA GLY A 181 15.65 1.30 6.21
C GLY A 181 15.58 2.65 6.94
N GLY A 182 15.16 2.65 8.21
CA GLY A 182 14.90 3.85 9.02
C GLY A 182 16.12 4.66 9.48
N ASN A 183 17.17 4.78 8.68
CA ASN A 183 18.39 5.55 9.00
C ASN A 183 18.42 6.90 8.27
N ASP A 184 17.41 7.75 8.48
CA ASP A 184 17.39 9.13 7.94
C ASP A 184 17.99 10.16 8.90
N ASN A 185 19.04 9.77 9.62
CA ASN A 185 19.85 10.70 10.40
C ASN A 185 21.33 10.49 10.07
N GLU A 186 21.78 11.08 8.96
CA GLU A 186 23.14 11.61 8.83
C GLU A 186 23.21 12.52 7.60
N GLY A 187 23.54 13.78 7.88
CA GLY A 187 23.58 14.87 6.94
C GLY A 187 24.71 14.79 5.93
N GLU A 188 24.78 15.84 5.12
CA GLU A 188 25.94 16.19 4.33
C GLU A 188 27.24 16.01 5.14
N GLN A 189 28.02 14.96 4.82
CA GLN A 189 29.48 14.94 4.76
C GLN A 189 30.01 13.51 4.67
N SER A 190 30.37 13.08 3.47
CA SER A 190 31.62 12.32 3.24
C SER A 190 31.92 12.28 1.75
N LEU A 191 32.84 13.17 1.37
CA LEU A 191 33.64 13.01 0.17
C LEU A 191 34.36 11.66 0.23
N GLY A 192 34.12 10.82 -0.77
CA GLY A 192 34.97 9.69 -1.10
C GLY A 192 34.69 8.40 -0.33
N GLN A 193 33.91 7.51 -0.94
CA GLN A 193 34.37 6.14 -1.22
C GLN A 193 33.41 5.43 -2.18
N ASN A 194 33.98 4.93 -3.28
CA ASN A 194 33.33 4.10 -4.26
C ASN A 194 32.89 2.77 -3.63
N GLN A 195 31.67 2.67 -3.12
CA GLN A 195 31.03 1.36 -2.97
C GLN A 195 30.19 1.06 -4.21
N ARG A 196 30.84 0.39 -5.16
CA ARG A 196 30.17 -0.27 -6.28
C ARG A 196 29.26 -1.37 -5.71
N PRO A 197 27.95 -1.37 -5.97
CA PRO A 197 27.14 -2.56 -5.70
C PRO A 197 27.68 -3.71 -6.57
N ASN A 198 27.90 -4.84 -5.92
CA ASN A 198 28.55 -6.03 -6.46
C ASN A 198 27.92 -6.47 -7.80
N LYS A 199 28.67 -6.22 -8.89
CA LYS A 199 28.36 -6.59 -10.29
C LYS A 199 28.22 -8.11 -10.52
N ALA A 200 28.50 -8.93 -9.51
CA ALA A 200 28.39 -10.38 -9.56
C ALA A 200 26.93 -10.87 -9.52
N GLN A 201 26.05 -10.27 -8.70
CA GLN A 201 24.70 -10.83 -8.49
C GLN A 201 23.74 -10.56 -9.65
N ALA A 202 23.90 -9.45 -10.37
CA ALA A 202 23.08 -9.15 -11.55
C ALA A 202 23.47 -10.00 -12.78
N LYS A 203 24.73 -10.41 -12.91
CA LYS A 203 25.19 -11.25 -14.03
C LYS A 203 24.76 -12.72 -13.87
N THR A 204 24.74 -13.25 -12.65
CA THR A 204 24.27 -14.64 -12.41
C THR A 204 22.80 -14.81 -12.80
N ARG A 205 21.93 -13.85 -12.46
CA ARG A 205 20.51 -13.89 -12.82
C ARG A 205 20.24 -13.81 -14.33
N GLN A 206 21.12 -13.18 -15.11
CA GLN A 206 20.98 -13.09 -16.56
C GLN A 206 21.53 -14.35 -17.26
N ARG A 207 22.54 -15.01 -16.67
CA ARG A 207 23.09 -16.29 -17.18
C ARG A 207 22.11 -17.44 -16.98
N ASP A 208 21.47 -17.53 -15.81
CA ASP A 208 20.47 -18.58 -15.53
C ASP A 208 19.24 -18.51 -16.47
N ARG A 209 18.87 -17.32 -16.96
CA ARG A 209 17.80 -17.19 -17.95
C ARG A 209 18.18 -17.77 -19.32
N ARG A 210 19.43 -17.59 -19.76
CA ARG A 210 19.91 -18.13 -21.05
C ARG A 210 20.08 -19.64 -21.01
N GLU A 211 20.63 -20.17 -19.91
CA GLU A 211 20.83 -21.62 -19.76
C GLU A 211 19.50 -22.38 -19.62
N LYS A 212 18.42 -21.73 -19.15
CA LYS A 212 17.08 -22.33 -19.10
C LYS A 212 16.36 -22.33 -20.45
N GLU A 213 16.65 -21.36 -21.32
CA GLU A 213 16.12 -21.29 -22.70
C GLU A 213 16.81 -22.32 -23.61
N ASP A 214 18.13 -22.48 -23.49
CA ASP A 214 18.89 -23.44 -24.30
C ASP A 214 18.49 -24.90 -24.02
N ARG A 215 18.13 -25.25 -22.78
CA ARG A 215 17.68 -26.62 -22.43
C ARG A 215 16.31 -26.98 -23.02
N LEU A 216 15.44 -26.00 -23.24
CA LEU A 216 14.14 -26.22 -23.87
C LEU A 216 14.28 -26.42 -25.38
N ASN A 217 15.28 -25.78 -26.01
CA ASN A 217 15.49 -25.88 -27.45
C ASN A 217 16.27 -27.16 -27.85
N SER A 218 17.10 -27.71 -26.97
CA SER A 218 17.85 -28.96 -27.22
C SER A 218 17.02 -30.25 -27.03
N SER A 219 15.81 -30.16 -26.47
CA SER A 219 14.95 -31.33 -26.21
C SER A 219 13.99 -31.65 -27.36
N SER A 220 13.90 -30.78 -28.38
CA SER A 220 13.03 -30.96 -29.56
C SER A 220 13.71 -31.60 -30.77
N GLU A 221 15.03 -31.86 -30.76
CA GLU A 221 15.76 -32.37 -31.94
C GLU A 221 16.04 -33.88 -31.94
N THR A 222 15.57 -34.66 -30.97
CA THR A 222 15.91 -36.11 -30.87
C THR A 222 14.78 -37.08 -31.28
N THR A 223 13.65 -36.61 -31.81
CA THR A 223 12.59 -37.50 -32.34
C THR A 223 12.18 -37.12 -33.75
N GLY A 224 13.04 -37.43 -34.72
CA GLY A 224 12.74 -37.16 -36.13
C GLY A 224 13.69 -37.84 -37.09
N ASN A 225 14.05 -39.11 -36.85
CA ASN A 225 14.83 -39.89 -37.80
C ASN A 225 14.32 -41.34 -37.85
N PHE A 226 13.14 -41.54 -38.41
CA PHE A 226 12.72 -42.85 -38.93
C PHE A 226 11.71 -42.63 -40.06
N LEU A 227 11.94 -43.34 -41.18
CA LEU A 227 11.12 -43.50 -42.39
C LEU A 227 11.42 -42.55 -43.57
N ALA A 228 12.35 -42.97 -44.41
CA ALA A 228 12.21 -42.89 -45.87
C ALA A 228 13.20 -43.86 -46.54
N SER A 229 12.78 -45.10 -46.77
CA SER A 229 13.33 -45.94 -47.83
C SER A 229 12.20 -46.78 -48.37
N ASN A 230 11.81 -46.50 -49.61
CA ASN A 230 11.43 -47.45 -50.66
C ASN A 230 10.72 -46.68 -51.78
N TYR A 231 11.24 -46.83 -53.01
CA TYR A 231 10.54 -46.95 -54.31
C TYR A 231 11.34 -46.32 -55.46
N SER A 232 12.14 -47.17 -56.12
CA SER A 232 12.52 -47.20 -57.54
C SER A 232 13.21 -48.57 -57.71
N THR A 233 12.81 -49.51 -58.57
CA THR A 233 12.23 -49.49 -59.92
C THR A 233 11.51 -50.81 -60.14
#